data_AF-A0A8R7VKB0-F1
#
_entry.id   AF-A0A8R7VKB0-F1
#
_cell.length_a   1.000
_cell.length_b   1.000
_cell.length_c   1.000
_cell.angle_alpha   90.00
_cell.angle_beta   90.00
_cell.angle_gamma   90.00
#
_symmetry.space_group_name_H-M   'P 1'
#
loop_
_entity.id
_entity.type
_entity.pdbx_description
1 polymer ?
#
loop_
_entity_poly.entity_id
_entity_poly.type
_entity_poly.pdbx_seq_one_letter_code
_entity_poly.pdbx_strand_id
1 'polypeptide(L)'
;MASSLPSSSSSLPKADDEAASNQEIYDQLREVVSTYPAAPRLSGIGRPYVRHPDGWYAFTPGVLNAMVIKRHLEARDTDVLLATFPKSGTTWLKALLFVALHRNADGRDRLAAHSPHQLVPFLEAQVFTNGRIPDLSSLPAPRLLMTHVPSVSLPESVAASGCKVVYLCRDLKDCLVSLWYFWNGLAPAPWDLGEAFRQFCDGVSLFGPFWEHALGYWRWHLERPAQVLFLTYEELAADTLGQLRRLAGFVGRPFTAEEREAGVDRGIVDACAMESLAGLEVNRSGKADMAESSVPNSVFFRRGVVGDWKNHLTPEMARRLDEITESKFRGSGLVLPRATTH
;
A
#
# COMPACT_ATOMS: atom_id res chain seq x y z
N MET A 1 65.96 12.34 3.99
CA MET A 1 64.58 12.61 4.45
C MET A 1 63.64 12.13 3.36
N ALA A 2 63.11 10.91 3.48
CA ALA A 2 62.05 10.39 2.62
C ALA A 2 60.82 10.28 3.52
N SER A 3 59.82 11.13 3.30
CA SER A 3 58.60 11.14 4.08
C SER A 3 57.64 10.11 3.51
N SER A 4 57.28 9.13 4.33
CA SER A 4 56.23 8.16 4.05
C SER A 4 54.87 8.83 4.27
N LEU A 5 54.04 8.86 3.23
CA LEU A 5 52.63 9.19 3.34
C LEU A 5 51.86 7.97 3.85
N PRO A 6 51.00 8.08 4.88
CA PRO A 6 50.12 7.00 5.27
C PRO A 6 48.95 6.91 4.29
N SER A 7 48.80 5.74 3.67
CA SER A 7 47.62 5.34 2.92
C SER A 7 46.44 5.18 3.89
N SER A 8 45.44 6.07 3.84
CA SER A 8 44.18 5.87 4.54
C SER A 8 43.33 4.85 3.77
N SER A 9 43.31 3.60 4.25
CA SER A 9 42.32 2.62 3.79
C SER A 9 40.98 2.89 4.48
N SER A 10 40.05 3.55 3.80
CA SER A 10 38.64 3.49 4.24
C SER A 10 38.07 2.13 3.84
N SER A 11 38.13 1.16 4.75
CA SER A 11 37.39 -0.08 4.60
C SER A 11 35.90 0.20 4.78
N LEU A 12 35.09 -0.16 3.78
CA LEU A 12 33.63 -0.26 3.93
C LEU A 12 33.30 -1.10 5.18
N PRO A 13 32.26 -0.75 5.96
CA PRO A 13 31.85 -1.56 7.10
C PRO A 13 31.58 -3.00 6.65
N LYS A 14 31.96 -3.99 7.47
CA LYS A 14 31.64 -5.39 7.17
C LYS A 14 30.14 -5.60 7.32
N ALA A 15 29.54 -6.49 6.53
CA ALA A 15 28.10 -6.76 6.56
C ALA A 15 27.56 -7.11 7.96
N ASP A 16 28.38 -7.72 8.81
CA ASP A 16 28.04 -8.04 10.20
C ASP A 16 27.93 -6.78 11.09
N ASP A 17 28.75 -5.76 10.83
CA ASP A 17 28.72 -4.47 11.56
C ASP A 17 27.47 -3.67 11.18
N GLU A 18 27.08 -3.70 9.91
CA GLU A 18 25.85 -3.05 9.41
C GLU A 18 24.59 -3.74 9.94
N ALA A 19 24.58 -5.08 10.01
CA ALA A 19 23.48 -5.83 10.59
C ALA A 19 23.31 -5.56 12.10
N ALA A 20 24.42 -5.48 12.85
CA ALA A 20 24.39 -5.11 14.26
C ALA A 20 23.86 -3.68 14.45
N SER A 21 24.34 -2.72 13.65
CA SER A 21 23.86 -1.33 13.69
C SER A 21 22.37 -1.20 13.34
N ASN A 22 21.88 -1.94 12.35
CA ASN A 22 20.47 -1.96 12.01
C ASN A 22 19.62 -2.51 13.15
N GLN A 23 20.08 -3.57 13.83
CA GLN A 23 19.36 -4.13 14.97
C GLN A 23 19.25 -3.12 16.12
N GLU A 24 20.32 -2.37 16.42
CA GLU A 24 20.30 -1.29 17.42
C GLU A 24 19.27 -0.21 17.07
N ILE A 25 19.16 0.20 15.81
CA ILE A 25 18.15 1.16 15.34
C ILE A 25 16.74 0.65 15.62
N TYR A 26 16.47 -0.62 15.28
CA TYR A 26 15.17 -1.24 15.52
C TYR A 26 14.86 -1.37 17.02
N ASP A 27 15.86 -1.67 17.85
CA ASP A 27 15.68 -1.81 19.30
C ASP A 27 15.35 -0.46 19.95
N GLN A 28 16.10 0.59 19.62
CA GLN A 28 15.83 1.96 20.07
C GLN A 28 14.43 2.43 19.65
N LEU A 29 14.05 2.18 18.39
CA LEU A 29 12.72 2.55 17.92
C LEU A 29 11.62 1.70 18.58
N ARG A 30 11.87 0.44 18.92
CA ARG A 30 10.91 -0.41 19.62
C ARG A 30 10.66 0.10 21.04
N GLU A 31 11.70 0.56 21.72
CA GLU A 31 11.56 1.24 23.02
C GLU A 31 10.66 2.47 22.90
N VAL A 32 10.90 3.32 21.88
CA VAL A 32 10.04 4.50 21.63
C VAL A 32 8.59 4.07 21.37
N VAL A 33 8.35 3.11 20.47
CA VAL A 33 6.99 2.64 20.14
C VAL A 33 6.30 2.01 21.35
N SER A 34 7.04 1.40 22.29
CA SER A 34 6.47 0.83 23.52
C SER A 34 5.83 1.88 24.43
N THR A 35 6.19 3.16 24.28
CA THR A 35 5.60 4.28 25.03
C THR A 35 4.31 4.82 24.41
N TYR A 36 3.99 4.42 23.17
CA TYR A 36 2.83 4.92 22.45
C TYR A 36 1.52 4.31 22.97
N PRO A 37 0.42 5.08 22.96
CA PRO A 37 -0.86 4.57 23.42
C PRO A 37 -1.37 3.44 22.52
N ALA A 38 -1.87 2.38 23.15
CA ALA A 38 -2.50 1.26 22.46
C ALA A 38 -4.02 1.40 22.46
N ALA A 39 -4.66 1.07 21.34
CA ALA A 39 -6.09 0.86 21.26
C ALA A 39 -6.49 -0.46 21.94
N PRO A 40 -7.76 -0.64 22.33
CA PRO A 40 -8.26 -1.93 22.81
C PRO A 40 -7.92 -3.07 21.85
N ARG A 41 -7.70 -4.27 22.40
CA ARG A 41 -7.42 -5.45 21.59
C ARG A 41 -8.60 -5.76 20.67
N LEU A 42 -8.27 -6.11 19.44
CA LEU A 42 -9.25 -6.55 18.45
C LEU A 42 -9.74 -7.95 18.82
N SER A 43 -11.04 -8.15 18.91
CA SER A 43 -11.58 -9.51 19.02
C SER A 43 -11.14 -10.37 17.83
N GLY A 44 -10.88 -11.64 18.07
CA GLY A 44 -10.41 -12.58 17.04
C GLY A 44 -8.92 -12.49 16.70
N ILE A 45 -8.38 -11.29 16.48
CA ILE A 45 -6.97 -11.07 16.09
C ILE A 45 -6.05 -11.11 17.32
N GLY A 46 -6.55 -10.73 18.50
CA GLY A 46 -5.85 -10.93 19.78
C GLY A 46 -4.68 -9.98 20.07
N ARG A 47 -4.42 -9.00 19.19
CA ARG A 47 -3.35 -8.00 19.34
C ARG A 47 -3.92 -6.57 19.24
N PRO A 48 -3.42 -5.61 20.03
CA PRO A 48 -3.86 -4.23 19.96
C PRO A 48 -3.19 -3.49 18.80
N TYR A 49 -3.85 -2.45 18.30
CA TYR A 49 -3.16 -1.43 17.51
C TYR A 49 -2.42 -0.46 18.43
N VAL A 50 -1.29 0.04 17.97
CA VAL A 50 -0.55 1.14 18.55
C VAL A 50 -0.85 2.40 17.76
N ARG A 51 -1.11 3.51 18.45
CA ARG A 51 -1.38 4.81 17.84
C ARG A 51 -0.09 5.61 17.72
N HIS A 52 0.37 5.83 16.50
CA HIS A 52 1.49 6.70 16.19
C HIS A 52 1.18 8.17 16.58
N PRO A 53 2.18 9.00 16.96
CA PRO A 53 1.99 10.42 17.27
C PRO A 53 1.29 11.22 16.15
N ASP A 54 1.52 10.88 14.89
CA ASP A 54 0.83 11.46 13.72
C ASP A 54 -0.66 11.05 13.62
N GLY A 55 -1.18 10.30 14.59
CA GLY A 55 -2.60 10.07 14.79
C GLY A 55 -3.18 8.81 14.15
N TRP A 56 -2.35 7.98 13.53
CA TRP A 56 -2.77 6.76 12.86
C TRP A 56 -2.42 5.48 13.62
N TYR A 57 -3.05 4.36 13.26
CA TYR A 57 -2.95 3.09 13.97
C TYR A 57 -2.29 2.00 13.13
N ALA A 58 -1.42 1.16 13.73
CA ALA A 58 -1.05 -0.12 13.16
C ALA A 58 -0.62 -1.08 14.27
N PHE A 59 -0.35 -2.34 13.94
CA PHE A 59 0.36 -3.21 14.89
C PHE A 59 1.76 -2.66 15.16
N THR A 60 2.34 -3.01 16.30
CA THR A 60 3.68 -2.55 16.71
C THR A 60 4.73 -2.64 15.60
N PRO A 61 4.87 -3.75 14.85
CA PRO A 61 5.83 -3.82 13.75
C PRO A 61 5.52 -2.82 12.62
N GLY A 62 4.25 -2.59 12.30
CA GLY A 62 3.88 -1.62 11.25
C GLY A 62 4.25 -0.18 11.63
N VAL A 63 4.04 0.20 12.90
CA VAL A 63 4.45 1.52 13.41
C VAL A 63 5.98 1.65 13.41
N LEU A 64 6.67 0.63 13.92
CA LEU A 64 8.13 0.56 13.97
C LEU A 64 8.75 0.68 12.58
N ASN A 65 8.30 -0.16 11.64
CA ASN A 65 8.84 -0.23 10.29
C ASN A 65 8.56 1.07 9.51
N ALA A 66 7.41 1.73 9.74
CA ALA A 66 7.14 3.05 9.15
C ALA A 66 8.14 4.11 9.64
N MET A 67 8.53 4.08 10.92
CA MET A 67 9.55 4.99 11.46
C MET A 67 10.93 4.72 10.87
N VAL A 68 11.29 3.45 10.64
CA VAL A 68 12.53 3.07 9.94
C VAL A 68 12.50 3.57 8.50
N ILE A 69 11.41 3.33 7.77
CA ILE A 69 11.22 3.82 6.40
C ILE A 69 11.40 5.33 6.34
N LYS A 70 10.72 6.08 7.22
CA LYS A 70 10.81 7.55 7.27
C LYS A 70 12.25 8.06 7.42
N ARG A 71 13.11 7.31 8.12
CA ARG A 71 14.51 7.67 8.37
C ARG A 71 15.49 7.21 7.30
N HIS A 72 15.20 6.11 6.59
CA HIS A 72 16.20 5.41 5.79
C HIS A 72 15.81 5.17 4.33
N LEU A 73 14.55 5.40 3.94
CA LEU A 73 14.16 5.33 2.53
C LEU A 73 14.48 6.64 1.84
N GLU A 74 15.43 6.59 0.89
CA GLU A 74 15.72 7.68 -0.02
C GLU A 74 14.99 7.47 -1.35
N ALA A 75 14.00 8.33 -1.64
CA ALA A 75 13.28 8.34 -2.90
C ALA A 75 14.08 9.01 -4.02
N ARG A 76 13.95 8.50 -5.25
CA ARG A 76 14.53 9.05 -6.47
C ARG A 76 13.44 9.68 -7.33
N ASP A 77 13.81 10.66 -8.13
CA ASP A 77 12.95 11.30 -9.14
C ASP A 77 12.26 10.29 -10.09
N THR A 78 12.92 9.18 -10.38
CA THR A 78 12.43 8.08 -11.23
C THR A 78 11.54 7.07 -10.51
N ASP A 79 11.40 7.14 -9.18
CA ASP A 79 10.56 6.19 -8.46
C ASP A 79 9.07 6.40 -8.73
N VAL A 80 8.33 5.30 -8.59
CA VAL A 80 6.87 5.31 -8.53
C VAL A 80 6.43 4.69 -7.21
N LEU A 81 5.90 5.52 -6.31
CA LEU A 81 5.34 5.09 -5.04
C LEU A 81 3.83 4.86 -5.17
N LEU A 82 3.41 3.63 -4.93
CA LEU A 82 2.01 3.27 -4.78
C LEU A 82 1.61 3.40 -3.31
N ALA A 83 0.51 4.11 -3.07
CA ALA A 83 -0.03 4.30 -1.75
C ALA A 83 -1.52 3.99 -1.73
N THR A 84 -1.99 3.26 -0.72
CA THR A 84 -3.43 3.02 -0.54
C THR A 84 -3.75 2.93 0.94
N PHE A 85 -4.97 3.30 1.32
CA PHE A 85 -5.51 2.76 2.56
C PHE A 85 -5.72 1.24 2.39
N PRO A 86 -5.45 0.38 3.39
CA PRO A 86 -5.63 -1.06 3.25
C PRO A 86 -6.97 -1.45 2.64
N LYS A 87 -6.92 -2.41 1.71
CA LYS A 87 -8.09 -2.97 1.00
C LYS A 87 -8.77 -2.04 -0.02
N SER A 88 -8.11 -0.95 -0.42
CA SER A 88 -8.58 -0.06 -1.50
C SER A 88 -8.21 -0.51 -2.92
N GLY A 89 -7.80 -1.76 -3.12
CA GLY A 89 -7.43 -2.28 -4.46
C GLY A 89 -5.93 -2.45 -4.74
N THR A 90 -5.10 -2.49 -3.71
CA THR A 90 -3.63 -2.61 -3.80
C THR A 90 -3.14 -3.70 -4.74
N THR A 91 -3.66 -4.93 -4.61
CA THR A 91 -3.23 -6.09 -5.42
C THR A 91 -3.43 -5.82 -6.91
N TRP A 92 -4.56 -5.20 -7.25
CA TRP A 92 -4.92 -4.88 -8.62
C TRP A 92 -4.07 -3.74 -9.19
N LEU A 93 -3.87 -2.67 -8.41
CA LEU A 93 -3.00 -1.55 -8.79
C LEU A 93 -1.56 -2.02 -9.03
N LYS A 94 -1.01 -2.86 -8.13
CA LYS A 94 0.31 -3.47 -8.28
C LYS A 94 0.41 -4.25 -9.59
N ALA A 95 -0.54 -5.15 -9.86
CA ALA A 95 -0.54 -5.97 -11.06
C ALA A 95 -0.58 -5.12 -12.34
N LEU A 96 -1.55 -4.21 -12.45
CA LEU A 96 -1.73 -3.34 -13.62
C LEU A 96 -0.47 -2.55 -13.94
N LEU A 97 0.08 -1.85 -12.93
CA LEU A 97 1.20 -0.97 -13.16
C LEU A 97 2.51 -1.73 -13.33
N PHE A 98 2.71 -2.84 -12.61
CA PHE A 98 3.88 -3.69 -12.80
C PHE A 98 3.95 -4.22 -14.23
N VAL A 99 2.85 -4.81 -14.73
CA VAL A 99 2.81 -5.34 -16.10
C VAL A 99 2.93 -4.21 -17.12
N ALA A 100 2.30 -3.05 -16.90
CA ALA A 100 2.44 -1.90 -17.78
C ALA A 100 3.89 -1.40 -17.90
N LEU A 101 4.65 -1.38 -16.80
CA LEU A 101 6.06 -0.97 -16.80
C LEU A 101 6.99 -2.03 -17.42
N HIS A 102 6.60 -3.30 -17.40
CA HIS A 102 7.38 -4.43 -17.92
C HIS A 102 6.77 -5.05 -19.20
N ARG A 103 5.91 -4.32 -19.90
CA ARG A 103 5.15 -4.82 -21.06
C ARG A 103 5.99 -5.15 -22.28
N ASN A 104 7.19 -4.57 -22.39
CA ASN A 104 8.17 -4.84 -23.44
C ASN A 104 9.17 -5.94 -23.04
N ALA A 105 8.95 -6.58 -21.89
CA ALA A 105 9.75 -7.65 -21.33
C ALA A 105 8.81 -8.80 -20.92
N ASP A 106 9.13 -9.47 -19.81
CA ASP A 106 8.46 -10.66 -19.30
C ASP A 106 7.36 -10.36 -18.26
N GLY A 107 6.77 -9.15 -18.28
CA GLY A 107 5.86 -8.68 -17.23
C GLY A 107 4.68 -9.63 -16.96
N ARG A 108 4.09 -10.22 -18.01
CA ARG A 108 2.99 -11.19 -17.88
C ARG A 108 3.46 -12.55 -17.35
N ASP A 109 4.61 -13.03 -17.80
CA ASP A 109 5.18 -14.30 -17.34
C ASP A 109 5.56 -14.21 -15.86
N ARG A 110 6.12 -13.07 -15.44
CA ARG A 110 6.43 -12.79 -14.03
C ARG A 110 5.17 -12.74 -13.16
N LEU A 111 4.08 -12.17 -13.68
CA LEU A 111 2.78 -12.16 -12.99
C LEU A 111 2.19 -13.57 -12.84
N ALA A 112 2.43 -14.47 -13.80
CA ALA A 112 2.03 -15.86 -13.69
C ALA A 112 2.86 -16.65 -12.66
N ALA A 113 4.14 -16.31 -12.51
CA ALA A 113 5.07 -16.99 -11.60
C ALA A 113 5.09 -16.42 -10.17
N HIS A 114 4.72 -15.16 -9.98
CA HIS A 114 4.80 -14.46 -8.69
C HIS A 114 3.53 -13.64 -8.44
N SER A 115 3.05 -13.64 -7.20
CA SER A 115 1.92 -12.79 -6.82
C SER A 115 2.28 -11.29 -6.95
N PRO A 116 1.29 -10.40 -7.14
CA PRO A 116 1.55 -8.96 -7.16
C PRO A 116 2.27 -8.44 -5.90
N HIS A 117 2.09 -9.09 -4.74
CA HIS A 117 2.75 -8.74 -3.49
C HIS A 117 4.22 -9.18 -3.42
N GLN A 118 4.64 -10.14 -4.25
CA GLN A 118 6.05 -10.51 -4.39
C GLN A 118 6.76 -9.64 -5.44
N LEU A 119 6.04 -9.25 -6.49
CA LEU A 119 6.57 -8.38 -7.56
C LEU A 119 6.76 -6.93 -7.10
N VAL A 120 5.84 -6.44 -6.28
CA VAL A 120 5.89 -5.09 -5.69
C VAL A 120 5.72 -5.25 -4.17
N PRO A 121 6.79 -5.50 -3.41
CA PRO A 121 6.70 -5.77 -1.99
C PRO A 121 6.27 -4.53 -1.20
N PHE A 122 5.53 -4.74 -0.10
CA PHE A 122 5.22 -3.67 0.86
C PHE A 122 6.46 -3.22 1.60
N LEU A 123 6.72 -1.91 1.63
CA LEU A 123 7.86 -1.37 2.34
C LEU A 123 7.83 -1.75 3.82
N GLU A 124 6.70 -1.51 4.48
CA GLU A 124 6.50 -1.69 5.93
C GLU A 124 6.25 -3.13 6.37
N ALA A 125 6.01 -4.05 5.43
CA ALA A 125 5.63 -5.42 5.75
C ALA A 125 6.50 -6.48 5.08
N GLN A 126 7.37 -6.14 4.11
CA GLN A 126 8.19 -7.12 3.40
C GLN A 126 9.64 -6.65 3.16
N VAL A 127 9.89 -5.34 3.12
CA VAL A 127 11.22 -4.78 2.81
C VAL A 127 11.96 -4.35 4.07
N PHE A 128 11.43 -3.35 4.77
CA PHE A 128 11.98 -2.80 6.02
C PHE A 128 11.34 -3.53 7.20
N THR A 129 11.76 -4.77 7.44
CA THR A 129 11.20 -5.61 8.51
C THR A 129 12.28 -6.44 9.18
N ASN A 130 12.03 -6.86 10.42
CA ASN A 130 12.86 -7.84 11.14
C ASN A 130 14.33 -7.42 11.21
N GLY A 131 14.60 -6.15 11.57
CA GLY A 131 15.96 -5.62 11.68
C GLY A 131 16.61 -5.25 10.34
N ARG A 132 15.91 -5.40 9.20
CA ARG A 132 16.49 -5.09 7.89
C ARG A 132 16.26 -3.64 7.48
N ILE A 133 17.33 -3.01 7.00
CA ILE A 133 17.33 -1.69 6.35
C ILE A 133 18.08 -1.86 5.02
N PRO A 134 17.44 -2.40 3.97
CA PRO A 134 18.13 -2.71 2.73
C PRO A 134 18.49 -1.44 1.96
N ASP A 135 19.70 -1.42 1.39
CA ASP A 135 20.06 -0.40 0.41
C ASP A 135 19.33 -0.65 -0.92
N LEU A 136 18.31 0.16 -1.17
CA LEU A 136 17.55 0.11 -2.41
C LEU A 136 18.23 0.90 -3.54
N SER A 137 19.40 1.53 -3.33
CA SER A 137 20.14 2.36 -4.32
C SER A 137 20.61 1.56 -5.54
N SER A 138 20.86 0.27 -5.37
CA SER A 138 21.33 -0.64 -6.44
C SER A 138 20.22 -1.12 -7.38
N LEU A 139 18.94 -0.97 -7.00
CA LEU A 139 17.82 -1.43 -7.83
C LEU A 139 17.69 -0.57 -9.12
N PRO A 140 17.36 -1.20 -10.26
CA PRO A 140 17.19 -0.50 -11.53
C PRO A 140 16.03 0.48 -11.48
N ALA A 141 16.16 1.60 -12.20
CA ALA A 141 15.11 2.59 -12.36
C ALA A 141 14.14 2.21 -13.51
N PRO A 142 12.83 2.54 -13.39
CA PRO A 142 12.17 3.07 -12.20
C PRO A 142 11.92 1.99 -11.15
N ARG A 143 12.05 2.34 -9.85
CA ARG A 143 11.60 1.43 -8.77
C ARG A 143 10.10 1.59 -8.58
N LEU A 144 9.38 0.47 -8.56
CA LEU A 144 7.97 0.44 -8.19
C LEU A 144 7.84 0.04 -6.72
N LEU A 145 7.43 0.99 -5.88
CA LEU A 145 7.37 0.83 -4.42
C LEU A 145 5.90 0.81 -3.96
N MET A 146 5.60 0.17 -2.83
CA MET A 146 4.25 0.17 -2.25
C MET A 146 4.28 0.44 -0.75
N THR A 147 3.33 1.26 -0.28
CA THR A 147 3.08 1.43 1.16
C THR A 147 1.62 1.68 1.53
N HIS A 148 1.26 1.35 2.76
CA HIS A 148 0.04 1.81 3.43
C HIS A 148 0.30 2.94 4.44
N VAL A 149 1.52 3.46 4.54
CA VAL A 149 1.85 4.53 5.47
C VAL A 149 1.16 5.84 5.05
N PRO A 150 0.54 6.59 5.97
CA PRO A 150 -0.03 7.90 5.66
C PRO A 150 1.02 8.89 5.16
N SER A 151 0.63 9.79 4.26
CA SER A 151 1.53 10.78 3.66
C SER A 151 2.35 11.61 4.67
N VAL A 152 1.77 11.95 5.83
CA VAL A 152 2.44 12.70 6.91
C VAL A 152 3.62 11.95 7.55
N SER A 153 3.65 10.62 7.41
CA SER A 153 4.70 9.76 7.96
C SER A 153 5.62 9.18 6.88
N LEU A 154 5.47 9.61 5.62
CA LEU A 154 6.43 9.27 4.57
C LEU A 154 7.75 10.04 4.74
N PRO A 155 8.86 9.53 4.17
CA PRO A 155 10.12 10.27 4.11
C PRO A 155 9.97 11.61 3.38
N GLU A 156 10.69 12.63 3.84
CA GLU A 156 10.72 13.95 3.17
C GLU A 156 11.24 13.85 1.73
N SER A 157 12.14 12.90 1.45
CA SER A 157 12.66 12.61 0.11
C SER A 157 11.55 12.26 -0.89
N VAL A 158 10.42 11.68 -0.46
CA VAL A 158 9.26 11.42 -1.36
C VAL A 158 8.68 12.73 -1.87
N ALA A 159 8.48 13.73 -1.01
CA ALA A 159 7.96 15.03 -1.41
C ALA A 159 8.99 15.85 -2.20
N ALA A 160 10.28 15.74 -1.84
CA ALA A 160 11.35 16.56 -2.41
C ALA A 160 11.91 16.04 -3.76
N SER A 161 11.91 14.73 -3.99
CA SER A 161 12.59 14.11 -5.15
C SER A 161 11.86 14.31 -6.48
N GLY A 162 10.56 14.64 -6.46
CA GLY A 162 9.72 14.67 -7.67
C GLY A 162 9.26 13.28 -8.15
N CYS A 163 9.51 12.22 -7.37
CA CYS A 163 9.03 10.88 -7.68
C CYS A 163 7.51 10.84 -7.86
N LYS A 164 7.00 9.92 -8.68
CA LYS A 164 5.55 9.81 -8.90
C LYS A 164 4.90 9.09 -7.73
N VAL A 165 3.80 9.65 -7.22
CA VAL A 165 2.95 9.03 -6.20
C VAL A 165 1.60 8.71 -6.81
N VAL A 166 1.16 7.46 -6.74
CA VAL A 166 -0.19 7.05 -7.14
C VAL A 166 -0.94 6.61 -5.91
N TYR A 167 -1.99 7.35 -5.56
CA TYR A 167 -2.88 7.02 -4.46
C TYR A 167 -4.18 6.41 -4.98
N LEU A 168 -4.56 5.22 -4.50
CA LEU A 168 -5.86 4.61 -4.79
C LEU A 168 -6.74 4.61 -3.53
N CYS A 169 -7.81 5.39 -3.59
CA CYS A 169 -8.87 5.45 -2.60
C CYS A 169 -10.01 4.50 -2.98
N ARG A 170 -10.88 4.17 -2.03
CA ARG A 170 -12.08 3.36 -2.24
C ARG A 170 -13.13 3.74 -1.20
N ASP A 171 -14.40 3.51 -1.49
CA ASP A 171 -15.49 3.66 -0.52
C ASP A 171 -15.16 2.93 0.80
N LEU A 172 -15.21 3.68 1.92
CA LEU A 172 -14.89 3.18 3.25
C LEU A 172 -15.71 1.94 3.64
N LYS A 173 -16.97 1.87 3.21
CA LYS A 173 -17.87 0.75 3.51
C LYS A 173 -17.36 -0.55 2.88
N ASP A 174 -16.89 -0.47 1.64
CA ASP A 174 -16.28 -1.61 0.95
C ASP A 174 -14.90 -1.97 1.53
N CYS A 175 -14.10 -0.96 1.91
CA CYS A 175 -12.81 -1.18 2.60
C CYS A 175 -13.01 -1.95 3.90
N LEU A 176 -14.00 -1.54 4.70
CA LEU A 176 -14.36 -2.19 5.96
C LEU A 176 -14.70 -3.66 5.74
N VAL A 177 -15.66 -3.96 4.87
CA VAL A 177 -16.09 -5.33 4.58
C VAL A 177 -14.92 -6.15 4.04
N SER A 178 -14.09 -5.57 3.17
CA SER A 178 -12.93 -6.27 2.63
C SER A 178 -11.86 -6.53 3.69
N LEU A 179 -11.67 -5.66 4.67
CA LEU A 179 -10.71 -5.85 5.76
C LEU A 179 -11.22 -6.89 6.76
N TRP A 180 -12.51 -6.84 7.07
CA TRP A 180 -13.20 -7.80 7.92
C TRP A 180 -13.06 -9.23 7.39
N TYR A 181 -13.37 -9.46 6.10
CA TYR A 181 -13.16 -10.77 5.46
C TYR A 181 -11.70 -11.21 5.45
N PHE A 182 -10.78 -10.28 5.16
CA PHE A 182 -9.36 -10.58 5.12
C PHE A 182 -8.84 -11.08 6.47
N TRP A 183 -9.18 -10.40 7.55
CA TRP A 183 -8.79 -10.84 8.89
C TRP A 183 -9.48 -12.13 9.31
N ASN A 184 -10.76 -12.30 9.02
CA ASN A 184 -11.46 -13.56 9.33
C ASN A 184 -10.96 -14.76 8.53
N GLY A 185 -10.31 -14.55 7.38
CA GLY A 185 -9.61 -15.60 6.64
C GLY A 185 -8.25 -15.98 7.25
N LEU A 186 -7.73 -15.20 8.20
CA LEU A 186 -6.39 -15.39 8.80
C LEU A 186 -6.42 -15.63 10.31
N ALA A 187 -7.41 -15.07 11.00
CA ALA A 187 -7.47 -15.05 12.44
C ALA A 187 -7.92 -16.40 13.02
N PRO A 188 -7.41 -16.79 14.21
CA PRO A 188 -7.80 -18.04 14.88
C PRO A 188 -9.24 -18.00 15.40
N ALA A 189 -9.81 -16.80 15.57
CA ALA A 189 -11.18 -16.58 16.00
C ALA A 189 -11.79 -15.43 15.19
N PRO A 190 -13.12 -15.43 14.98
CA PRO A 190 -13.78 -14.41 14.17
C PRO A 190 -13.71 -13.03 14.85
N TRP A 191 -13.36 -12.02 14.06
CA TRP A 191 -13.60 -10.62 14.37
C TRP A 191 -15.05 -10.29 14.05
N ASP A 192 -15.79 -9.80 15.05
CA ASP A 192 -17.20 -9.44 14.89
C ASP A 192 -17.39 -8.23 13.96
N LEU A 193 -18.38 -8.28 13.06
CA LEU A 193 -18.63 -7.21 12.09
C LEU A 193 -19.14 -5.92 12.76
N GLY A 194 -19.96 -6.04 13.81
CA GLY A 194 -20.46 -4.90 14.58
C GLY A 194 -19.34 -4.21 15.37
N GLU A 195 -18.37 -4.98 15.89
CA GLU A 195 -17.15 -4.44 16.46
C GLU A 195 -16.28 -3.74 15.40
N ALA A 196 -16.02 -4.39 14.26
CA ALA A 196 -15.30 -3.79 13.15
C ALA A 196 -15.92 -2.46 12.72
N PHE A 197 -17.24 -2.43 12.60
CA PHE A 197 -18.02 -1.23 12.31
C PHE A 197 -17.81 -0.10 13.31
N ARG A 198 -17.93 -0.39 14.61
CA ARG A 198 -17.73 0.64 15.65
C ARG A 198 -16.31 1.20 15.60
N GLN A 199 -15.31 0.35 15.46
CA GLN A 199 -13.92 0.78 15.36
C GLN A 199 -13.67 1.69 14.14
N PHE A 200 -14.22 1.34 12.98
CA PHE A 200 -14.16 2.20 11.79
C PHE A 200 -14.85 3.55 11.99
N CYS A 201 -16.00 3.59 12.68
CA CYS A 201 -16.67 4.85 13.03
C CYS A 201 -15.80 5.72 13.94
N ASP A 202 -15.06 5.09 14.88
CA ASP A 202 -14.15 5.77 15.80
C ASP A 202 -12.79 6.13 15.15
N GLY A 203 -12.58 5.74 13.89
CA GLY A 203 -11.33 5.95 13.16
C GLY A 203 -10.20 4.98 13.55
N VAL A 204 -10.50 3.94 14.31
CA VAL A 204 -9.54 2.91 14.75
C VAL A 204 -9.52 1.77 13.75
N SER A 205 -8.52 1.71 12.89
CA SER A 205 -8.33 0.62 11.92
C SER A 205 -6.86 0.54 11.51
N LEU A 206 -6.44 -0.55 10.86
CA LEU A 206 -5.09 -0.65 10.30
C LEU A 206 -4.82 0.52 9.32
N PHE A 207 -3.81 1.33 9.62
CA PHE A 207 -3.45 2.62 9.00
C PHE A 207 -4.56 3.70 9.00
N GLY A 208 -5.61 3.53 9.81
CA GLY A 208 -6.65 4.54 10.01
C GLY A 208 -6.23 5.66 10.96
N PRO A 209 -7.00 6.75 11.09
CA PRO A 209 -8.34 6.92 10.51
C PRO A 209 -8.34 7.07 8.98
N PHE A 210 -9.28 6.39 8.31
CA PHE A 210 -9.41 6.40 6.84
C PHE A 210 -9.45 7.82 6.26
N TRP A 211 -10.20 8.73 6.90
CA TRP A 211 -10.41 10.07 6.35
C TRP A 211 -9.13 10.89 6.32
N GLU A 212 -8.35 10.89 7.40
CA GLU A 212 -7.07 11.61 7.43
C GLU A 212 -6.05 10.96 6.48
N HIS A 213 -6.09 9.64 6.35
CA HIS A 213 -5.28 8.92 5.37
C HIS A 213 -5.58 9.40 3.94
N ALA A 214 -6.86 9.40 3.54
CA ALA A 214 -7.27 9.85 2.22
C ALA A 214 -7.02 11.36 2.01
N LEU A 215 -7.36 12.20 3.00
CA LEU A 215 -7.18 13.64 2.92
C LEU A 215 -5.71 14.05 2.81
N GLY A 216 -4.79 13.36 3.48
CA GLY A 216 -3.36 13.64 3.35
C GLY A 216 -2.87 13.51 1.91
N TYR A 217 -3.21 12.39 1.25
CA TYR A 217 -2.86 12.19 -0.17
C TYR A 217 -3.67 13.08 -1.12
N TRP A 218 -4.92 13.43 -0.78
CA TRP A 218 -5.71 14.40 -1.52
C TRP A 218 -5.09 15.79 -1.51
N ARG A 219 -4.61 16.27 -0.36
CA ARG A 219 -3.87 17.54 -0.26
C ARG A 219 -2.61 17.52 -1.12
N TRP A 220 -1.85 16.43 -1.07
CA TRP A 220 -0.68 16.24 -1.94
C TRP A 220 -1.04 16.29 -3.42
N HIS A 221 -2.17 15.70 -3.82
CA HIS A 221 -2.69 15.78 -5.18
C HIS A 221 -3.02 17.21 -5.61
N LEU A 222 -3.69 17.98 -4.75
CA LEU A 222 -4.04 19.38 -5.04
C LEU A 222 -2.81 20.29 -5.12
N GLU A 223 -1.85 20.10 -4.22
CA GLU A 223 -0.62 20.91 -4.14
C GLU A 223 0.38 20.56 -5.25
N ARG A 224 0.46 19.28 -5.64
CA ARG A 224 1.47 18.74 -6.56
C ARG A 224 0.84 17.79 -7.58
N PRO A 225 -0.09 18.25 -8.43
CA PRO A 225 -0.86 17.37 -9.34
C PRO A 225 0.01 16.69 -10.41
N ALA A 226 1.17 17.25 -10.74
CA ALA A 226 2.13 16.62 -11.64
C ALA A 226 2.90 15.47 -10.97
N GLN A 227 2.97 15.44 -9.64
CA GLN A 227 3.69 14.46 -8.85
C GLN A 227 2.78 13.41 -8.23
N VAL A 228 1.55 13.78 -7.85
CA VAL A 228 0.63 12.91 -7.12
C VAL A 228 -0.66 12.73 -7.90
N LEU A 229 -0.98 11.49 -8.27
CA LEU A 229 -2.22 11.09 -8.91
C LEU A 229 -3.14 10.44 -7.88
N PHE A 230 -4.29 11.06 -7.64
CA PHE A 230 -5.36 10.48 -6.84
C PHE A 230 -6.38 9.78 -7.74
N LEU A 231 -6.66 8.51 -7.46
CA LEU A 231 -7.64 7.68 -8.15
C LEU A 231 -8.59 7.06 -7.14
N THR A 232 -9.76 6.64 -7.61
CA THR A 232 -10.67 5.79 -6.85
C THR A 232 -10.76 4.41 -7.47
N TYR A 233 -10.97 3.39 -6.63
CA TYR A 233 -11.20 2.02 -7.06
C TYR A 233 -12.45 1.93 -7.95
N GLU A 234 -13.45 2.75 -7.66
CA GLU A 234 -14.69 2.85 -8.41
C GLU A 234 -14.46 3.36 -9.83
N GLU A 235 -13.64 4.41 -10.03
CA GLU A 235 -13.24 4.86 -11.37
C GLU A 235 -12.39 3.83 -12.10
N LEU A 236 -11.48 3.16 -11.38
CA LEU A 236 -10.65 2.08 -11.93
C LEU A 236 -11.51 0.89 -12.38
N ALA A 237 -12.54 0.54 -11.63
CA ALA A 237 -13.48 -0.53 -11.97
C ALA A 237 -14.43 -0.14 -13.12
N ALA A 238 -14.84 1.13 -13.19
CA ALA A 238 -15.74 1.61 -14.24
C ALA A 238 -15.09 1.69 -15.63
N ASP A 239 -13.81 2.06 -15.70
CA ASP A 239 -13.05 2.11 -16.95
C ASP A 239 -11.58 1.70 -16.74
N THR A 240 -11.35 0.40 -16.57
CA THR A 240 -10.00 -0.14 -16.33
C THR A 240 -9.02 0.23 -17.43
N LEU A 241 -9.45 0.19 -18.70
CA LEU A 241 -8.57 0.48 -19.84
C LEU A 241 -8.16 1.96 -19.88
N GLY A 242 -9.12 2.87 -19.69
CA GLY A 242 -8.85 4.31 -19.63
C GLY A 242 -7.97 4.67 -18.44
N GLN A 243 -8.25 4.13 -17.25
CA GLN A 243 -7.41 4.38 -16.07
C GLN A 243 -6.02 3.76 -16.20
N LEU A 244 -5.86 2.58 -16.82
CA LEU A 244 -4.55 2.00 -17.12
C LEU A 244 -3.72 2.92 -18.03
N ARG A 245 -4.33 3.45 -19.10
CA ARG A 245 -3.68 4.40 -20.00
C ARG A 245 -3.29 5.70 -19.28
N ARG A 246 -4.17 6.21 -18.42
CA ARG A 246 -3.91 7.39 -17.58
C ARG A 246 -2.76 7.16 -16.61
N LEU A 247 -2.75 6.02 -15.92
CA LEU A 247 -1.66 5.59 -15.03
C LEU A 247 -0.33 5.53 -15.77
N ALA A 248 -0.29 4.83 -16.90
CA ALA A 248 0.91 4.68 -17.71
C ALA A 248 1.44 6.04 -18.21
N GLY A 249 0.56 6.94 -18.65
CA GLY A 249 0.93 8.31 -19.03
C GLY A 249 1.48 9.12 -17.85
N PHE A 250 0.83 9.04 -16.69
CA PHE A 250 1.24 9.77 -15.49
C PHE A 250 2.65 9.37 -15.00
N VAL A 251 2.99 8.09 -15.08
CA VAL A 251 4.33 7.59 -14.72
C VAL A 251 5.36 7.72 -15.84
N GLY A 252 5.05 8.46 -16.92
CA GLY A 252 5.97 8.75 -18.01
C GLY A 252 6.20 7.59 -18.98
N ARG A 253 5.29 6.61 -19.03
CA ARG A 253 5.37 5.43 -19.91
C ARG A 253 4.07 5.23 -20.71
N PRO A 254 3.54 6.25 -21.39
CA PRO A 254 2.26 6.15 -22.12
C PRO A 254 2.30 5.03 -23.16
N PHE A 255 1.14 4.45 -23.46
CA PHE A 255 1.01 3.51 -24.56
C PHE A 255 1.04 4.23 -25.90
N THR A 256 1.85 3.76 -26.85
CA THR A 256 1.93 4.31 -28.21
C THR A 256 0.69 3.96 -29.04
N ALA A 257 0.55 4.55 -30.23
CA ALA A 257 -0.56 4.23 -31.13
C ALA A 257 -0.49 2.75 -31.57
N GLU A 258 0.72 2.29 -31.89
CA GLU A 258 1.02 0.93 -32.32
C GLU A 258 0.73 -0.08 -31.20
N GLU A 259 1.12 0.21 -29.96
CA GLU A 259 0.81 -0.65 -28.80
C GLU A 259 -0.70 -0.78 -28.59
N ARG A 260 -1.47 0.30 -28.82
CA ARG A 260 -2.94 0.31 -28.69
C ARG A 260 -3.60 -0.46 -29.83
N GLU A 261 -3.12 -0.29 -31.06
CA GLU A 261 -3.62 -1.01 -32.24
C GLU A 261 -3.34 -2.52 -32.12
N ALA A 262 -2.16 -2.88 -31.62
CA ALA A 262 -1.79 -4.26 -31.31
C ALA A 262 -2.50 -4.82 -30.06
N GLY A 263 -3.31 -4.03 -29.35
CA GLY A 263 -4.08 -4.47 -28.19
C GLY A 263 -3.23 -4.80 -26.95
N VAL A 264 -2.02 -4.26 -26.84
CA VAL A 264 -1.12 -4.51 -25.70
C VAL A 264 -1.77 -4.11 -24.38
N ASP A 265 -2.34 -2.91 -24.33
CA ASP A 265 -3.04 -2.37 -23.16
C ASP A 265 -4.28 -3.19 -22.78
N ARG A 266 -5.10 -3.58 -23.76
CA ARG A 266 -6.26 -4.47 -23.55
C ARG A 266 -5.83 -5.80 -22.97
N GLY A 267 -4.79 -6.43 -23.55
CA GLY A 267 -4.29 -7.69 -23.01
C GLY A 267 -3.68 -7.57 -21.60
N ILE A 268 -3.22 -6.39 -21.18
CA ILE A 268 -2.82 -6.14 -19.78
C ILE A 268 -4.04 -6.09 -18.88
N VAL A 269 -5.10 -5.40 -19.30
CA VAL A 269 -6.39 -5.38 -18.57
C VAL A 269 -6.91 -6.81 -18.38
N ASP A 270 -6.93 -7.61 -19.44
CA ASP A 270 -7.42 -8.98 -19.41
C ASP A 270 -6.57 -9.87 -18.48
N ALA A 271 -5.23 -9.75 -18.55
CA ALA A 271 -4.32 -10.50 -17.68
C ALA A 271 -4.42 -10.09 -16.21
N CYS A 272 -4.74 -8.83 -15.94
CA CYS A 272 -4.87 -8.29 -14.59
C CYS A 272 -6.32 -8.29 -14.08
N ALA A 273 -7.28 -8.86 -14.82
CA ALA A 273 -8.66 -9.00 -14.35
C ALA A 273 -8.71 -9.85 -13.07
N MET A 274 -9.72 -9.61 -12.22
CA MET A 274 -9.83 -10.26 -10.91
C MET A 274 -9.86 -11.79 -11.06
N GLU A 275 -10.66 -12.29 -11.98
CA GLU A 275 -10.83 -13.71 -12.28
C GLU A 275 -9.53 -14.33 -12.83
N SER A 276 -8.85 -13.61 -13.74
CA SER A 276 -7.56 -14.01 -14.29
C SER A 276 -6.51 -14.16 -13.19
N LEU A 277 -6.34 -13.12 -12.36
CA LEU A 277 -5.37 -13.12 -11.27
C LEU A 277 -5.70 -14.21 -10.24
N ALA A 278 -6.95 -14.32 -9.80
CA ALA A 278 -7.38 -15.32 -8.84
C ALA A 278 -7.21 -16.76 -9.37
N GLY A 279 -7.30 -16.95 -10.69
CA GLY A 279 -7.12 -18.25 -11.36
C GLY A 279 -5.66 -18.71 -11.50
N LEU A 280 -4.68 -17.81 -11.36
CA LEU A 280 -3.25 -18.16 -11.45
C LEU A 280 -2.85 -19.09 -10.31
N GLU A 281 -2.04 -20.12 -10.63
CA GLU A 281 -1.60 -21.12 -9.64
C GLU A 281 -0.90 -20.48 -8.44
N VAL A 282 0.00 -19.52 -8.69
CA VAL A 282 0.69 -18.79 -7.62
C VAL A 282 -0.26 -18.06 -6.66
N ASN A 283 -1.45 -17.66 -7.12
CA ASN A 283 -2.43 -16.97 -6.29
C ASN A 283 -3.40 -17.95 -5.59
N ARG A 284 -3.58 -19.16 -6.11
CA ARG A 284 -4.42 -20.19 -5.48
C ARG A 284 -3.71 -20.93 -4.36
N SER A 285 -2.45 -21.34 -4.59
CA SER A 285 -1.70 -22.21 -3.68
C SER A 285 -0.45 -21.55 -3.08
N GLY A 286 -0.01 -20.42 -3.64
CA GLY A 286 1.16 -19.71 -3.15
C GLY A 286 0.91 -18.90 -1.88
N LYS A 287 1.99 -18.34 -1.35
CA LYS A 287 2.00 -17.48 -0.16
C LYS A 287 2.96 -16.31 -0.36
N ALA A 288 2.71 -15.21 0.34
CA ALA A 288 3.60 -14.08 0.42
C ALA A 288 4.10 -13.94 1.86
N ASP A 289 5.42 -13.85 2.03
CA ASP A 289 6.02 -13.61 3.34
C ASP A 289 5.84 -12.14 3.73
N MET A 290 5.25 -11.93 4.90
CA MET A 290 5.10 -10.64 5.57
C MET A 290 5.96 -10.62 6.84
N ALA A 291 6.08 -9.46 7.49
CA ALA A 291 6.97 -9.23 8.62
C ALA A 291 6.88 -10.30 9.72
N GLU A 292 5.66 -10.71 10.08
CA GLU A 292 5.41 -11.63 11.19
C GLU A 292 4.97 -13.04 10.76
N SER A 293 4.51 -13.22 9.52
CA SER A 293 3.96 -14.50 9.05
C SER A 293 3.88 -14.59 7.53
N SER A 294 3.82 -15.81 7.00
CA SER A 294 3.42 -16.03 5.62
C SER A 294 1.89 -15.93 5.49
N VAL A 295 1.41 -15.20 4.50
CA VAL A 295 -0.01 -15.03 4.20
C VAL A 295 -0.34 -15.79 2.91
N PRO A 296 -1.34 -16.69 2.88
CA PRO A 296 -1.76 -17.36 1.65
C PRO A 296 -2.20 -16.35 0.61
N ASN A 297 -1.80 -16.49 -0.65
CA ASN A 297 -2.13 -15.49 -1.67
C ASN A 297 -3.64 -15.43 -1.98
N SER A 298 -4.36 -16.53 -1.78
CA SER A 298 -5.79 -16.64 -2.06
C SER A 298 -6.64 -15.66 -1.25
N VAL A 299 -6.22 -15.28 -0.03
CA VAL A 299 -6.97 -14.35 0.82
C VAL A 299 -6.99 -12.90 0.29
N PHE A 300 -6.12 -12.57 -0.68
CA PHE A 300 -6.14 -11.26 -1.34
C PHE A 300 -7.23 -11.15 -2.41
N PHE A 301 -7.79 -12.27 -2.86
CA PHE A 301 -8.81 -12.35 -3.90
C PHE A 301 -10.15 -12.76 -3.28
N ARG A 302 -11.19 -11.96 -3.48
CA ARG A 302 -12.53 -12.23 -2.89
C ARG A 302 -13.66 -12.04 -3.89
N ARG A 303 -14.06 -10.78 -4.10
CA ARG A 303 -15.12 -10.44 -5.08
C ARG A 303 -14.66 -9.46 -6.14
N GLY A 304 -13.82 -8.49 -5.79
CA GLY A 304 -13.36 -7.47 -6.75
C GLY A 304 -14.46 -6.58 -7.32
N VAL A 305 -15.58 -6.41 -6.60
CA VAL A 305 -16.72 -5.60 -7.05
C VAL A 305 -16.89 -4.36 -6.18
N VAL A 306 -17.49 -3.33 -6.77
CA VAL A 306 -17.92 -2.09 -6.10
C VAL A 306 -19.29 -2.30 -5.45
N GLY A 307 -19.47 -1.84 -4.23
CA GLY A 307 -20.77 -1.81 -3.55
C GLY A 307 -21.16 -3.13 -2.87
N ASP A 308 -20.21 -4.05 -2.67
CA ASP A 308 -20.49 -5.31 -1.97
C ASP A 308 -20.90 -5.09 -0.51
N TRP A 309 -20.54 -3.94 0.08
CA TRP A 309 -20.97 -3.56 1.41
C TRP A 309 -22.48 -3.68 1.64
N LYS A 310 -23.31 -3.53 0.60
CA LYS A 310 -24.78 -3.68 0.67
C LYS A 310 -25.22 -5.08 1.11
N ASN A 311 -24.38 -6.09 0.91
CA ASN A 311 -24.67 -7.48 1.30
C ASN A 311 -24.30 -7.79 2.76
N HIS A 312 -23.62 -6.87 3.46
CA HIS A 312 -23.05 -7.13 4.80
C HIS A 312 -23.45 -6.09 5.83
N LEU A 313 -23.50 -4.82 5.44
CA LEU A 313 -23.83 -3.71 6.33
C LEU A 313 -25.32 -3.42 6.27
N THR A 314 -25.92 -3.16 7.43
CA THR A 314 -27.30 -2.66 7.46
C THR A 314 -27.37 -1.25 6.85
N PRO A 315 -28.54 -0.81 6.35
CA PRO A 315 -28.71 0.55 5.85
C PRO A 315 -28.34 1.62 6.89
N GLU A 316 -28.55 1.35 8.18
CA GLU A 316 -28.19 2.26 9.26
C GLU A 316 -26.67 2.38 9.44
N MET A 317 -25.96 1.25 9.43
CA MET A 317 -24.49 1.24 9.48
C MET A 317 -23.90 1.99 8.29
N ALA A 318 -24.42 1.74 7.08
CA ALA A 318 -23.97 2.42 5.87
C ALA A 318 -24.19 3.94 5.96
N ARG A 319 -25.41 4.38 6.31
CA ARG A 319 -25.71 5.81 6.51
C ARG A 319 -24.79 6.46 7.53
N ARG A 320 -24.51 5.78 8.64
CA ARG A 320 -23.63 6.32 9.68
C ARG A 320 -22.21 6.57 9.16
N LEU A 321 -21.64 5.64 8.40
CA LEU A 321 -20.30 5.82 7.81
C LEU A 321 -20.31 6.92 6.73
N ASP A 322 -21.39 7.04 5.97
CA ASP A 322 -21.56 8.11 4.98
C ASP A 322 -21.60 9.49 5.66
N GLU A 323 -22.41 9.65 6.71
CA GLU A 323 -22.50 10.90 7.50
C GLU A 323 -21.14 11.32 8.08
N ILE A 324 -20.39 10.37 8.65
CA ILE A 324 -19.06 10.67 9.19
C ILE A 324 -18.10 11.04 8.05
N THR A 325 -18.14 10.32 6.93
CA THR A 325 -17.28 10.59 5.77
C THR A 325 -17.56 11.96 5.15
N GLU A 326 -18.83 12.30 4.94
CA GLU A 326 -19.26 13.61 4.45
C GLU A 326 -18.83 14.73 5.40
N SER A 327 -18.99 14.51 6.71
CA SER A 327 -18.57 15.47 7.74
C SER A 327 -17.05 15.69 7.71
N LYS A 328 -16.26 14.62 7.62
CA LYS A 328 -14.79 14.66 7.60
C LYS A 328 -14.22 15.24 6.31
N PHE A 329 -14.87 15.01 5.16
CA PHE A 329 -14.43 15.54 3.87
C PHE A 329 -14.97 16.94 3.56
N ARG A 330 -15.89 17.45 4.38
CA ARG A 330 -16.49 18.78 4.19
C ARG A 330 -15.41 19.86 4.03
N GLY A 331 -15.52 20.63 2.95
CA GLY A 331 -14.59 21.71 2.63
C GLY A 331 -13.27 21.28 2.00
N SER A 332 -13.00 19.98 1.87
CA SER A 332 -11.76 19.49 1.22
C SER A 332 -11.84 19.44 -0.32
N GLY A 333 -13.05 19.46 -0.88
CA GLY A 333 -13.31 19.23 -2.31
C GLY A 333 -13.25 17.75 -2.72
N LEU A 334 -12.87 16.82 -1.82
CA LEU A 334 -12.89 15.40 -2.10
C LEU A 334 -14.32 14.86 -2.05
N VAL A 335 -14.79 14.31 -3.17
CA VAL A 335 -16.06 13.60 -3.29
C VAL A 335 -15.77 12.21 -3.86
N LEU A 336 -16.08 11.17 -3.11
CA LEU A 336 -15.93 9.80 -3.59
C LEU A 336 -17.14 9.39 -4.45
N PRO A 337 -16.94 8.64 -5.55
CA PRO A 337 -18.02 8.06 -6.32
C PRO A 337 -18.89 7.18 -5.42
N ARG A 338 -20.21 7.37 -5.46
CA ARG A 338 -21.15 6.49 -4.75
C ARG A 338 -21.53 5.34 -5.66
N ALA A 339 -21.53 4.12 -5.12
CA ALA A 339 -22.14 2.98 -5.80
C ALA A 339 -23.63 3.29 -6.03
N THR A 340 -24.05 3.51 -7.28
CA THR A 340 -25.46 3.73 -7.60
C THR A 340 -26.29 2.55 -7.12
N THR A 341 -27.47 2.84 -6.59
CA THR A 341 -28.50 1.84 -6.28
C THR A 341 -29.09 1.36 -7.59
N HIS A 342 -28.58 0.25 -8.11
CA HIS A 342 -29.35 -0.62 -8.99
C HIS A 342 -29.87 -1.80 -8.17
#